data_AF-A0A1T4RVP6-F1
#
_entry.id   AF-A0A1T4RVP6-F1
#
_cell.length_a   1.000
_cell.length_b   1.000
_cell.length_c   1.000
_cell.angle_alpha   90.00
_cell.angle_beta   90.00
_cell.angle_gamma   90.00
#
_symmetry.space_group_name_H-M   'P 1'
#
loop_
_entity.id
_entity.type
_entity.pdbx_description
1 polymer ?
#
loop_
_entity_poly.entity_id
_entity_poly.type
_entity_poly.pdbx_seq_one_letter_code
_entity_poly.pdbx_strand_id
1 'polypeptide(L)'
;MDLQERYAQLHNGIRFAIETIEDAYRLPPPLEEELHHWVISEWESRRSSIDWCDNDQDLLTVTSNLTHLAQSYQELRKRLFSDLYHFGPEPPWRRVHHTLAVRLPVQFHHSDSEYYILQDRGMNRWTFHVHGWTRSENGEREPTVREFEVELTGRSCRIPDELEGDRLLDQLFYGLMLMKDEHYYMRTLRDEVVMEAERIVHAEEDDGHGRE
;
A
#
# COMPACT_ATOMS: atom_id res chain seq x y z
N MET A 1 -13.44 -35.67 16.81
CA MET A 1 -12.78 -34.48 16.26
C MET A 1 -12.96 -33.37 17.27
N ASP A 2 -11.87 -32.98 17.93
CA ASP A 2 -11.90 -31.89 18.90
C ASP A 2 -11.98 -30.52 18.19
N LEU A 3 -12.16 -29.44 18.97
CA LEU A 3 -12.33 -28.10 18.43
C LEU A 3 -11.07 -27.59 17.71
N GLN A 4 -9.89 -27.94 18.22
CA GLN A 4 -8.60 -27.56 17.61
C GLN A 4 -8.43 -28.23 16.24
N GLU A 5 -8.78 -29.50 16.12
CA GLU A 5 -8.74 -30.27 14.88
C GLU A 5 -9.72 -29.68 13.85
N ARG A 6 -10.94 -29.32 14.26
CA ARG A 6 -11.91 -28.61 13.40
C ARG A 6 -11.39 -27.27 12.91
N TYR A 7 -10.79 -26.49 13.81
CA TYR A 7 -10.23 -25.20 13.46
C TYR A 7 -9.03 -25.32 12.52
N ALA A 8 -8.14 -26.29 12.76
CA ALA A 8 -7.01 -26.58 11.87
C ALA A 8 -7.47 -26.98 10.46
N GLN A 9 -8.55 -27.76 10.35
CA GLN A 9 -9.15 -28.08 9.04
C GLN A 9 -9.69 -26.84 8.34
N LEU A 10 -10.41 -25.95 9.06
CA LEU A 10 -10.85 -24.67 8.50
C LEU A 10 -9.66 -23.82 8.05
N HIS A 11 -8.61 -23.72 8.88
CA HIS A 11 -7.39 -22.97 8.59
C HIS A 11 -6.73 -23.45 7.30
N ASN A 12 -6.57 -24.76 7.12
CA ASN A 12 -6.05 -25.35 5.89
C ASN A 12 -7.00 -25.14 4.69
N GLY A 13 -8.31 -25.24 4.90
CA GLY A 13 -9.31 -24.97 3.86
C GLY A 13 -9.26 -23.53 3.36
N ILE A 14 -8.97 -22.58 4.24
CA ILE A 14 -8.81 -21.16 3.89
C ILE A 14 -7.53 -20.92 3.11
N ARG A 15 -6.43 -21.60 3.45
CA ARG A 15 -5.22 -21.59 2.62
C ARG A 15 -5.48 -22.09 1.21
N PHE A 16 -6.17 -23.23 1.09
CA PHE A 16 -6.55 -23.76 -0.21
C PHE A 16 -7.40 -22.77 -1.02
N ALA A 17 -8.34 -22.08 -0.37
CA ALA A 17 -9.14 -21.04 -1.02
C ALA A 17 -8.28 -19.86 -1.50
N ILE A 18 -7.32 -19.39 -0.68
CA ILE A 18 -6.36 -18.34 -1.05
C ILE A 18 -5.58 -18.76 -2.30
N GLU A 19 -4.96 -19.94 -2.31
CA GLU A 19 -4.18 -20.45 -3.45
C GLU A 19 -5.06 -20.56 -4.72
N THR A 20 -6.31 -21.02 -4.57
CA THR A 20 -7.27 -21.10 -5.68
C THR A 20 -7.65 -19.72 -6.24
N ILE A 21 -7.80 -18.71 -5.36
CA ILE A 21 -8.08 -17.33 -5.77
C ILE A 21 -6.90 -16.77 -6.58
N GLU A 22 -5.67 -17.05 -6.16
CA GLU A 22 -4.44 -16.63 -6.86
C GLU A 22 -4.35 -17.26 -8.25
N ASP A 23 -4.63 -18.56 -8.35
CA ASP A 23 -4.68 -19.27 -9.62
C ASP A 23 -5.75 -18.72 -10.58
N ALA A 24 -6.92 -18.36 -10.05
CA ALA A 24 -8.04 -17.84 -10.84
C ALA A 24 -7.85 -16.38 -11.29
N TYR A 25 -7.17 -15.56 -10.47
CA TYR A 25 -6.99 -14.12 -10.68
C TYR A 25 -5.51 -13.74 -10.62
N ARG A 26 -4.77 -14.21 -11.62
CA ARG A 26 -3.32 -13.94 -11.76
C ARG A 26 -3.04 -12.46 -11.98
N LEU A 27 -2.02 -11.96 -11.30
CA LEU A 27 -1.59 -10.57 -11.36
C LEU A 27 -0.14 -10.49 -11.86
N PRO A 28 0.39 -9.29 -12.17
CA PRO A 28 1.81 -9.14 -12.48
C PRO A 28 2.69 -9.67 -11.32
N PRO A 29 3.79 -10.39 -11.59
CA PRO A 29 4.53 -11.13 -10.56
C PRO A 29 4.92 -10.33 -9.32
N PRO A 30 5.41 -9.08 -9.39
CA PRO A 30 5.78 -8.34 -8.19
C PRO A 30 4.59 -8.04 -7.28
N LEU A 31 3.43 -7.71 -7.88
CA LEU A 31 2.19 -7.50 -7.13
C LEU A 31 1.63 -8.81 -6.57
N GLU A 32 1.79 -9.90 -7.32
CA GLU A 32 1.37 -11.23 -6.87
C GLU A 32 2.16 -11.67 -5.64
N GLU A 33 3.49 -11.52 -5.65
CA GLU A 33 4.37 -11.82 -4.52
C GLU A 33 4.02 -10.98 -3.28
N GLU A 34 3.79 -9.68 -3.44
CA GLU A 34 3.46 -8.80 -2.33
C GLU A 34 2.12 -9.13 -1.69
N LEU A 35 1.08 -9.34 -2.51
CA LEU A 35 -0.24 -9.73 -2.01
C LEU A 35 -0.24 -11.14 -1.40
N HIS A 36 0.54 -12.07 -1.96
CA HIS A 36 0.72 -13.40 -1.41
C HIS A 36 1.37 -13.35 -0.03
N HIS A 37 2.48 -12.63 0.12
CA HIS A 37 3.14 -12.46 1.42
C HIS A 37 2.21 -11.86 2.47
N TRP A 38 1.45 -10.83 2.10
CA TRP A 38 0.47 -10.21 2.99
C TRP A 38 -0.62 -11.21 3.42
N VAL A 39 -1.31 -11.85 2.47
CA VAL A 39 -2.45 -12.72 2.79
C VAL A 39 -2.03 -13.96 3.58
N ILE A 40 -0.84 -14.51 3.28
CA ILE A 40 -0.28 -15.65 4.02
C ILE A 40 0.12 -15.24 5.43
N SER A 41 0.72 -14.05 5.61
CA SER A 41 1.04 -13.54 6.95
C SER A 41 -0.23 -13.33 7.79
N GLU A 42 -1.27 -12.73 7.21
CA GLU A 42 -2.57 -12.56 7.87
C GLU A 42 -3.23 -13.91 8.18
N TRP A 43 -3.22 -14.86 7.25
CA TRP A 43 -3.77 -16.19 7.47
C TRP A 43 -3.03 -16.92 8.60
N GLU A 44 -1.71 -16.89 8.58
CA GLU A 44 -0.87 -17.60 9.55
C GLU A 44 -0.98 -16.99 10.95
N SER A 45 -1.07 -15.66 11.08
CA SER A 45 -1.22 -14.99 12.38
C SER A 45 -2.50 -15.40 13.13
N ARG A 46 -3.49 -15.93 12.41
CA ARG A 46 -4.76 -16.43 12.96
C ARG A 46 -4.72 -17.92 13.37
N ARG A 47 -3.59 -18.63 13.18
CA ARG A 47 -3.48 -20.07 13.51
C ARG A 47 -3.76 -20.36 14.98
N SER A 48 -3.28 -19.49 15.88
CA SER A 48 -3.44 -19.65 17.34
C SER A 48 -4.64 -18.89 17.91
N SER A 49 -5.50 -18.29 17.09
CA SER A 49 -6.68 -17.56 17.60
C SER A 49 -7.66 -18.44 18.36
N ILE A 50 -7.68 -19.74 18.06
CA ILE A 50 -8.52 -20.72 18.75
C ILE A 50 -8.14 -20.90 20.22
N ASP A 51 -6.87 -20.65 20.58
CA ASP A 51 -6.36 -20.85 21.94
C ASP A 51 -6.92 -19.83 22.95
N TRP A 52 -7.57 -18.77 22.44
CA TRP A 52 -8.20 -17.70 23.23
C TRP A 52 -9.73 -17.79 23.26
N CYS A 53 -10.30 -18.88 22.73
CA CYS A 53 -11.75 -19.05 22.69
C CYS A 53 -12.26 -19.75 23.95
N ASP A 54 -13.00 -19.02 24.79
CA ASP A 54 -13.56 -19.55 26.04
C ASP A 54 -15.06 -19.87 25.92
N ASN A 55 -15.71 -19.40 24.86
CA ASN A 55 -17.13 -19.61 24.61
C ASN A 55 -17.48 -19.68 23.11
N ASP A 56 -18.73 -20.04 22.80
CA ASP A 56 -19.22 -20.20 21.43
C ASP A 56 -19.18 -18.89 20.62
N GLN A 57 -19.28 -17.74 21.27
CA GLN A 57 -19.23 -16.43 20.61
C GLN A 57 -17.79 -16.07 20.18
N ASP A 58 -16.78 -16.41 20.98
CA ASP A 58 -15.37 -16.26 20.61
C ASP A 58 -15.05 -17.14 19.40
N LEU A 59 -15.53 -18.39 19.44
CA LEU A 59 -15.37 -19.33 18.33
C LEU A 59 -16.01 -18.81 17.04
N LEU A 60 -17.23 -18.27 17.12
CA LEU A 60 -17.91 -17.65 15.98
C LEU A 60 -17.10 -16.45 15.45
N THR A 61 -16.56 -15.63 16.34
CA THR A 61 -15.77 -14.45 15.97
C THR A 61 -14.49 -14.85 15.25
N VAL A 62 -13.72 -15.79 15.81
CA VAL A 62 -12.46 -16.26 15.23
C VAL A 62 -12.67 -16.91 13.87
N THR A 63 -13.68 -17.78 13.74
CA THR A 63 -14.01 -18.43 12.46
C THR A 63 -14.55 -17.46 11.42
N SER A 64 -15.35 -16.47 11.82
CA SER A 64 -15.84 -15.40 10.93
C SER A 64 -14.70 -14.52 10.42
N ASN A 65 -13.75 -14.15 11.29
CA ASN A 65 -12.60 -13.34 10.90
C ASN A 65 -11.72 -14.06 9.87
N LEU A 66 -11.53 -15.37 10.03
CA LEU A 66 -10.74 -16.19 9.12
C LEU A 66 -11.43 -16.40 7.77
N THR A 67 -12.74 -16.63 7.75
CA THR A 67 -13.53 -16.74 6.50
C THR A 67 -13.64 -15.40 5.76
N HIS A 68 -13.81 -14.31 6.51
CA HIS A 68 -13.83 -12.95 5.97
C HIS A 68 -12.53 -12.57 5.28
N LEU A 69 -11.37 -13.06 5.77
CA LEU A 69 -10.08 -12.86 5.10
C LEU A 69 -10.09 -13.40 3.67
N ALA A 70 -10.50 -14.66 3.48
CA ALA A 70 -10.57 -15.28 2.15
C ALA A 70 -11.54 -14.54 1.22
N GLN A 71 -12.72 -14.17 1.74
CA GLN A 71 -13.72 -13.43 0.97
C GLN A 71 -13.19 -12.04 0.54
N SER A 72 -12.63 -11.29 1.47
CA SER A 72 -12.08 -9.96 1.19
C SER A 72 -10.94 -10.04 0.18
N TYR A 73 -10.09 -11.07 0.31
CA TYR A 73 -9.01 -11.31 -0.63
C TYR A 73 -9.52 -11.65 -2.04
N GLN A 74 -10.55 -12.50 -2.14
CA GLN A 74 -11.20 -12.82 -3.40
C GLN A 74 -11.75 -11.56 -4.09
N GLU A 75 -12.47 -10.72 -3.34
CA GLU A 75 -13.04 -9.49 -3.88
C GLU A 75 -11.96 -8.52 -4.37
N LEU A 76 -10.89 -8.36 -3.58
CA LEU A 76 -9.73 -7.55 -3.97
C LEU A 76 -9.10 -8.08 -5.25
N ARG A 77 -8.75 -9.37 -5.29
CA ARG A 77 -8.12 -10.04 -6.45
C ARG A 77 -8.97 -9.90 -7.69
N LYS A 78 -10.29 -10.13 -7.58
CA LYS A 78 -11.24 -9.96 -8.69
C LYS A 78 -11.27 -8.52 -9.22
N ARG A 79 -11.24 -7.52 -8.32
CA ARG A 79 -11.22 -6.09 -8.71
C ARG A 79 -9.90 -5.72 -9.40
N LEU A 80 -8.76 -6.11 -8.83
CA LEU A 80 -7.44 -5.86 -9.42
C LEU A 80 -7.28 -6.55 -10.78
N PHE A 81 -7.72 -7.79 -10.90
CA PHE A 81 -7.75 -8.51 -12.17
C PHE A 81 -8.65 -7.78 -13.19
N SER A 82 -9.84 -7.35 -12.77
CA SER A 82 -10.74 -6.57 -13.62
C SER A 82 -10.09 -5.26 -14.09
N ASP A 83 -9.35 -4.56 -13.22
CA ASP A 83 -8.69 -3.31 -13.57
C ASP A 83 -7.61 -3.51 -14.66
N LEU A 84 -6.99 -4.69 -14.73
CA LEU A 84 -5.98 -5.01 -15.75
C LEU A 84 -6.55 -5.47 -17.09
N TYR A 85 -7.65 -6.23 -17.05
CA TYR A 85 -8.14 -6.99 -18.20
C TYR A 85 -9.48 -6.48 -18.77
N HIS A 86 -10.20 -5.61 -18.07
CA HIS A 86 -11.46 -5.04 -18.56
C HIS A 86 -11.33 -3.57 -18.93
N PHE A 87 -11.90 -3.19 -20.08
CA PHE A 87 -12.00 -1.79 -20.48
C PHE A 87 -12.99 -1.04 -19.58
N GLY A 88 -12.53 0.07 -18.99
CA GLY A 88 -13.33 0.85 -18.06
C GLY A 88 -12.72 2.24 -17.78
N PRO A 89 -13.35 3.02 -16.87
CA PRO A 89 -12.76 4.25 -16.35
C PRO A 89 -11.45 3.96 -15.62
N GLU A 90 -10.65 5.00 -15.42
CA GLU A 90 -9.35 4.88 -14.76
C GLU A 90 -9.47 4.25 -13.36
N PRO A 91 -8.73 3.16 -13.05
CA PRO A 91 -8.85 2.50 -11.77
C PRO A 91 -8.49 3.44 -10.61
N PRO A 92 -9.33 3.46 -9.54
CA PRO A 92 -9.01 4.22 -8.35
C PRO A 92 -7.89 3.53 -7.56
N TRP A 93 -7.28 4.27 -6.63
CA TRP A 93 -6.53 3.65 -5.55
C TRP A 93 -7.42 2.69 -4.76
N ARG A 94 -6.87 1.52 -4.41
CA ARG A 94 -7.54 0.51 -3.61
C ARG A 94 -6.72 0.23 -2.36
N ARG A 95 -7.36 0.36 -1.20
CA ARG A 95 -6.79 -0.07 0.06
C ARG A 95 -6.87 -1.60 0.12
N VAL A 96 -5.72 -2.26 0.17
CA VAL A 96 -5.60 -3.71 0.38
C VAL A 96 -5.81 -3.99 1.87
N HIS A 97 -5.09 -3.25 2.72
CA HIS A 97 -5.29 -3.21 4.16
C HIS A 97 -4.71 -1.90 4.73
N HIS A 98 -4.61 -1.78 6.05
CA HIS A 98 -4.19 -0.55 6.72
C HIS A 98 -2.74 -0.11 6.45
N THR A 99 -1.86 -0.98 5.93
CA THR A 99 -0.48 -0.60 5.56
C THR A 99 -0.20 -0.74 4.07
N LEU A 100 -1.18 -1.04 3.23
CA LEU A 100 -0.95 -1.27 1.81
C LEU A 100 -2.11 -0.76 0.97
N ALA A 101 -1.79 0.06 -0.03
CA ALA A 101 -2.68 0.42 -1.11
C ALA A 101 -2.02 0.20 -2.47
N VAL A 102 -2.84 -0.08 -3.46
CA VAL A 102 -2.41 -0.37 -4.83
C VAL A 102 -3.29 0.39 -5.81
N ARG A 103 -2.71 0.84 -6.91
CA ARG A 103 -3.42 1.39 -8.06
C ARG A 103 -2.85 0.81 -9.35
N LEU A 104 -3.70 0.17 -10.15
CA LEU A 104 -3.32 -0.43 -11.42
C LEU A 104 -3.62 0.51 -12.61
N PRO A 105 -2.86 0.43 -13.72
CA PRO A 105 -3.10 1.22 -14.92
C PRO A 105 -4.35 0.73 -15.65
N VAL A 106 -5.01 1.67 -16.35
CA VAL A 106 -6.21 1.41 -17.18
C VAL A 106 -5.95 0.43 -18.32
N GLN A 107 -4.69 0.28 -18.75
CA GLN A 107 -4.39 -0.39 -20.01
C GLN A 107 -3.05 -1.11 -19.96
N PHE A 108 -2.95 -2.24 -19.29
CA PHE A 108 -1.72 -3.07 -19.28
C PHE A 108 -1.18 -3.40 -20.71
N HIS A 109 -2.03 -3.29 -21.74
CA HIS A 109 -1.65 -3.45 -23.15
C HIS A 109 -0.94 -2.23 -23.78
N HIS A 110 -0.94 -1.07 -23.13
CA HIS A 110 -0.12 0.06 -23.55
C HIS A 110 1.30 -0.09 -23.01
N SER A 111 2.23 0.16 -23.92
CA SER A 111 3.68 0.17 -23.82
C SER A 111 4.29 0.65 -22.50
N ASP A 112 3.65 1.63 -21.86
CA ASP A 112 4.24 2.48 -20.82
C ASP A 112 3.37 2.50 -19.54
N SER A 113 2.65 1.40 -19.29
CA SER A 113 1.69 1.31 -18.20
C SER A 113 2.37 1.14 -16.86
N GLU A 114 2.20 2.13 -15.98
CA GLU A 114 2.71 2.11 -14.62
C GLU A 114 1.62 1.68 -13.63
N TYR A 115 1.97 0.87 -12.65
CA TYR A 115 1.16 0.70 -11.44
C TYR A 115 1.91 1.21 -10.21
N TYR A 116 1.11 1.53 -9.19
CA TYR A 116 1.58 2.21 -8.00
C TYR A 116 1.26 1.37 -6.77
N ILE A 117 2.22 1.28 -5.87
CA ILE A 117 2.05 0.64 -4.56
C ILE A 117 2.48 1.63 -3.49
N LEU A 118 1.68 1.72 -2.43
CA LEU A 118 1.96 2.56 -1.28
C LEU A 118 1.93 1.72 -0.02
N GLN A 119 3.07 1.63 0.66
CA GLN A 119 3.30 0.75 1.80
C GLN A 119 3.72 1.51 3.06
N ASP A 120 3.08 1.24 4.21
CA ASP A 120 3.50 1.76 5.52
C ASP A 120 4.71 0.95 6.01
N ARG A 121 5.77 1.64 6.43
CA ARG A 121 6.97 1.05 7.05
C ARG A 121 7.00 1.25 8.57
N GLY A 122 5.96 1.84 9.13
CA GLY A 122 5.87 2.22 10.54
C GLY A 122 6.57 3.55 10.82
N MET A 123 6.38 4.07 12.04
CA MET A 123 6.99 5.34 12.49
C MET A 123 6.74 6.51 11.52
N ASN A 124 5.53 6.57 10.93
CA ASN A 124 5.13 7.57 9.93
C ASN A 124 5.90 7.53 8.60
N ARG A 125 6.69 6.49 8.34
CA ARG A 125 7.41 6.31 7.08
C ARG A 125 6.60 5.46 6.12
N TRP A 126 6.62 5.88 4.87
CA TRP A 126 5.92 5.21 3.78
C TRP A 126 6.87 5.00 2.61
N THR A 127 6.69 3.92 1.87
CA THR A 127 7.39 3.69 0.61
C THR A 127 6.36 3.74 -0.52
N PHE A 128 6.63 4.56 -1.52
CA PHE A 128 5.86 4.67 -2.75
C PHE A 128 6.63 4.00 -3.88
N HIS A 129 6.14 2.86 -4.35
CA HIS A 129 6.73 2.11 -5.45
C HIS A 129 5.99 2.43 -6.75
N VAL A 130 6.75 2.75 -7.79
CA VAL A 130 6.27 2.94 -9.16
C VAL A 130 6.84 1.84 -10.01
N HIS A 131 5.97 0.93 -10.42
CA HIS A 131 6.34 -0.17 -11.29
C HIS A 131 5.99 0.19 -12.72
N GLY A 132 6.98 0.19 -13.60
CA GLY A 132 6.82 0.48 -15.02
C GLY A 132 7.74 -0.38 -15.86
N TRP A 133 7.98 0.09 -17.09
CA TRP A 133 8.86 -0.56 -18.05
C TRP A 133 9.80 0.47 -18.64
N THR A 134 11.08 0.14 -18.77
CA THR A 134 12.02 0.91 -19.57
C THR A 134 12.49 0.10 -20.78
N ARG A 135 13.01 0.79 -21.80
CA ARG A 135 13.67 0.13 -22.92
C ARG A 135 15.16 0.06 -22.64
N SER A 136 15.72 -1.14 -22.68
CA SER A 136 17.17 -1.35 -22.64
C SER A 136 17.82 -0.84 -23.93
N GLU A 137 19.16 -0.76 -23.94
CA GLU A 137 19.94 -0.36 -25.12
C GLU A 137 19.69 -1.28 -26.33
N ASN A 138 19.29 -2.53 -26.08
CA ASN A 138 18.95 -3.52 -27.10
C ASN A 138 17.51 -3.40 -27.62
N GLY A 139 16.72 -2.46 -27.08
CA GLY A 139 15.31 -2.27 -27.43
C GLY A 139 14.35 -3.25 -26.75
N GLU A 140 14.84 -4.14 -25.89
CA GLU A 140 14.00 -5.02 -25.06
C GLU A 140 13.37 -4.22 -23.92
N ARG A 141 12.15 -4.58 -23.53
CA ARG A 141 11.50 -3.96 -22.37
C ARG A 141 11.88 -4.68 -21.10
N GLU A 142 12.42 -3.95 -20.15
CA GLU A 142 12.74 -4.45 -18.83
C GLU A 142 11.79 -3.85 -17.80
N PRO A 143 11.27 -4.66 -16.86
CA PRO A 143 10.48 -4.14 -15.76
C PRO A 143 11.39 -3.29 -14.86
N THR A 144 10.91 -2.12 -14.48
CA THR A 144 11.65 -1.21 -13.58
C THR A 144 10.79 -0.80 -12.41
N VAL A 145 11.41 -0.77 -11.24
CA VAL A 145 10.80 -0.30 -10.00
C VAL A 145 11.55 0.96 -9.57
N ARG A 146 10.80 2.05 -9.37
CA ARG A 146 11.28 3.25 -8.69
C ARG A 146 10.68 3.29 -7.31
N GLU A 147 11.50 3.56 -6.31
CA GLU A 147 11.08 3.57 -4.90
C GLU A 147 11.34 4.94 -4.31
N PHE A 148 10.31 5.51 -3.69
CA PHE A 148 10.39 6.81 -3.04
C PHE A 148 10.02 6.66 -1.57
N GLU A 149 10.95 6.96 -0.69
CA GLU A 149 10.68 7.03 0.75
C GLU A 149 10.07 8.39 1.09
N VAL A 150 8.97 8.38 1.83
CA VAL A 150 8.28 9.60 2.28
C VAL A 150 7.98 9.51 3.77
N GLU A 151 7.96 10.66 4.43
CA GLU A 151 7.79 10.75 5.88
C GLU A 151 6.65 11.70 6.25
N LEU A 152 5.69 11.21 7.04
CA LEU A 152 4.59 12.02 7.53
C LEU A 152 4.96 12.68 8.86
N THR A 153 4.83 14.00 8.92
CA THR A 153 5.01 14.78 10.16
C THR A 153 3.84 15.75 10.32
N GLY A 154 2.94 15.48 11.27
CA GLY A 154 1.71 16.26 11.43
C GLY A 154 0.86 16.22 10.15
N ARG A 155 0.56 17.39 9.57
CA ARG A 155 -0.14 17.53 8.28
C ARG A 155 0.80 17.76 7.09
N SER A 156 2.08 17.45 7.25
CA SER A 156 3.06 17.54 6.17
C SER A 156 3.57 16.15 5.80
N CYS A 157 3.84 15.97 4.51
CA CYS A 157 4.51 14.81 3.97
C CYS A 157 5.81 15.28 3.32
N ARG A 158 6.93 14.81 3.87
CA ARG A 158 8.25 15.04 3.30
C ARG A 158 8.47 14.07 2.15
N ILE A 159 8.75 14.60 0.96
CA ILE A 159 9.00 13.84 -0.27
C ILE A 159 10.44 14.07 -0.78
N PRO A 160 11.00 13.13 -1.54
CA PRO A 160 12.22 13.35 -2.31
C PRO A 160 12.07 14.49 -3.32
N ASP A 161 13.15 15.27 -3.50
CA ASP A 161 13.16 16.44 -4.41
C ASP A 161 12.83 16.05 -5.87
N GLU A 162 13.15 14.82 -6.27
CA GLU A 162 12.86 14.27 -7.60
C GLU A 162 11.37 14.07 -7.91
N LEU A 163 10.50 14.09 -6.89
CA LEU A 163 9.05 14.08 -7.08
C LEU A 163 8.45 15.48 -7.23
N GLU A 164 9.23 16.55 -6.99
CA GLU A 164 8.75 17.92 -7.11
C GLU A 164 8.40 18.25 -8.57
N GLY A 165 7.12 18.56 -8.83
CA GLY A 165 6.63 18.85 -10.18
C GLY A 165 6.46 17.62 -11.09
N ASP A 166 6.72 16.40 -10.58
CA ASP A 166 6.44 15.16 -11.29
C ASP A 166 4.94 14.79 -11.18
N ARG A 167 4.37 14.22 -12.25
CA ARG A 167 3.00 13.66 -12.26
C ARG A 167 2.77 12.58 -11.18
N LEU A 168 3.85 11.96 -10.71
CA LEU A 168 3.84 10.97 -9.64
C LEU A 168 3.41 11.56 -8.29
N LEU A 169 3.60 12.87 -8.09
CA LEU A 169 3.22 13.55 -6.86
C LEU A 169 1.72 13.45 -6.58
N ASP A 170 0.90 13.63 -7.62
CA ASP A 170 -0.56 13.48 -7.51
C ASP A 170 -0.93 12.05 -7.11
N GLN A 171 -0.24 11.06 -7.66
CA GLN A 171 -0.49 9.64 -7.35
C GLN A 171 -0.16 9.32 -5.90
N LEU A 172 0.98 9.79 -5.43
CA LEU A 172 1.37 9.70 -4.02
C LEU A 172 0.34 10.40 -3.12
N PHE A 173 -0.08 11.61 -3.47
CA PHE A 173 -1.08 12.38 -2.73
C PHE A 173 -2.39 11.62 -2.58
N TYR A 174 -2.97 11.14 -3.68
CA TYR A 174 -4.23 10.40 -3.63
C TYR A 174 -4.11 9.07 -2.90
N GLY A 175 -2.96 8.39 -3.01
CA GLY A 175 -2.67 7.18 -2.24
C GLY A 175 -2.64 7.46 -0.73
N LEU A 176 -1.91 8.48 -0.30
CA LEU A 176 -1.81 8.86 1.11
C LEU A 176 -3.15 9.36 1.66
N MET A 177 -3.89 10.14 0.89
CA MET A 177 -5.24 10.59 1.26
C MET A 177 -6.17 9.40 1.46
N LEU A 178 -6.14 8.40 0.55
CA LEU A 178 -6.89 7.16 0.74
C LEU A 178 -6.46 6.44 2.01
N MET A 179 -5.17 6.40 2.35
CA MET A 179 -4.68 5.62 3.49
C MET A 179 -4.93 6.27 4.84
N LYS A 180 -4.87 7.59 4.93
CA LYS A 180 -4.93 8.33 6.20
C LYS A 180 -6.21 9.12 6.42
N ASP A 181 -7.04 9.29 5.39
CA ASP A 181 -8.24 10.13 5.44
C ASP A 181 -7.93 11.59 5.85
N GLU A 182 -6.72 12.05 5.51
CA GLU A 182 -6.18 13.36 5.84
C GLU A 182 -5.58 14.04 4.61
N HIS A 183 -5.59 15.38 4.61
CA HIS A 183 -4.92 16.18 3.60
C HIS A 183 -3.51 16.53 4.08
N TYR A 184 -2.51 16.19 3.29
CA TYR A 184 -1.11 16.52 3.56
C TYR A 184 -0.60 17.59 2.62
N TYR A 185 0.15 18.54 3.17
CA TYR A 185 1.01 19.42 2.39
C TYR A 185 2.28 18.66 2.02
N MET A 186 2.55 18.52 0.73
CA MET A 186 3.75 17.88 0.20
C MET A 186 4.90 18.89 0.21
N ARG A 187 6.04 18.53 0.79
CA ARG A 187 7.22 19.40 0.86
C ARG A 187 8.50 18.61 0.63
N THR A 188 9.45 19.25 -0.03
CA THR A 188 10.77 18.68 -0.29
C THR A 188 11.73 18.93 0.88
N LEU A 189 12.90 18.28 0.87
CA LEU A 189 13.96 18.63 1.81
C LEU A 189 14.44 20.07 1.57
N ARG A 190 14.47 20.49 0.30
CA ARG A 190 14.81 21.86 -0.06
C ARG A 190 13.87 22.88 0.59
N ASP A 191 12.57 22.62 0.60
CA ASP A 191 11.58 23.48 1.27
C ASP A 191 11.82 23.56 2.78
N GLU A 192 12.18 22.43 3.42
CA GLU A 192 12.52 22.41 4.84
C GLU A 192 13.74 23.27 5.16
N VAL A 193 14.80 23.17 4.34
CA VAL A 193 16.01 23.99 4.52
C VAL A 193 15.72 25.48 4.31
N VAL A 194 14.91 25.83 3.30
CA VAL A 194 14.53 27.23 3.04
C VAL A 194 13.69 27.79 4.19
N MET A 195 12.65 27.07 4.64
CA MET A 195 11.82 27.51 5.75
C MET A 195 12.59 27.67 7.06
N GLU A 196 13.54 26.78 7.34
CA GLU A 196 14.37 26.87 8.55
C GLU A 196 15.36 28.05 8.46
N ALA A 197 15.96 28.28 7.29
CA ALA A 197 16.81 29.44 7.06
C ALA A 197 16.04 30.76 7.23
N GLU A 198 14.81 30.84 6.68
CA GLU A 198 13.93 32.00 6.84
C GLU A 198 13.56 32.25 8.32
N ARG A 199 13.28 31.18 9.08
CA ARG A 199 13.02 31.30 10.53
C ARG A 199 14.21 31.84 11.29
N ILE A 200 15.41 31.35 11.00
CA ILE A 200 16.63 31.82 11.68
C ILE A 200 16.83 33.31 11.40
N VAL A 201 16.69 33.74 10.14
CA VAL A 201 16.81 35.15 9.76
C VAL A 201 15.76 36.02 10.46
N HIS A 202 14.50 35.59 10.50
CA HIS A 202 13.44 36.35 11.18
C HIS A 202 13.61 36.40 12.71
N ALA A 203 14.12 35.33 13.33
CA ALA A 203 14.42 35.35 14.77
C ALA A 203 15.55 36.33 15.11
N GLU A 204 16.55 36.49 14.23
CA GLU A 204 17.63 37.47 14.40
C GLU A 204 17.16 38.93 14.20
N GLU A 205 16.17 39.16 13.34
CA GLU A 205 15.56 40.48 13.12
C GLU A 205 14.68 40.93 14.31
N ASP A 206 13.93 40.01 14.93
CA ASP A 206 13.10 40.31 16.11
C ASP A 206 13.93 40.55 17.39
N ASP A 207 15.06 39.84 17.56
CA ASP A 207 15.98 40.07 18.68
C ASP A 207 16.81 41.37 18.53
N GLY A 208 16.90 41.92 17.32
CA GLY A 208 17.62 43.16 17.00
C GLY A 208 16.89 44.46 17.37
N HIS A 209 15.57 44.42 17.59
CA HIS A 209 14.75 45.62 17.85
C HIS A 209 14.45 45.91 19.33
N GLY A 210 15.05 45.16 20.26
CA GLY A 210 14.86 45.32 21.72
C GLY A 210 15.85 46.22 22.45
N ARG A 211 16.69 47.01 21.74
CA ARG A 211 17.67 47.91 22.37
C ARG A 211 17.71 49.29 21.72
N GLU A 212 16.72 50.13 22.03
CA GLU A 212 16.89 51.59 22.07
C GLU A 212 16.22 52.15 23.34
#